data_AF-A0A512PQS1-F1
#
_entry.id   AF-A0A512PQS1-F1
#
_cell.length_a   1.000
_cell.length_b   1.000
_cell.length_c   1.000
_cell.angle_alpha   90.00
_cell.angle_beta   90.00
_cell.angle_gamma   90.00
#
_symmetry.space_group_name_H-M   'P 1'
#
loop_
_entity.id
_entity.type
_entity.pdbx_description
1 polymer ?
#
loop_
_entity_poly.entity_id
_entity_poly.type
_entity_poly.pdbx_seq_one_letter_code
_entity_poly.pdbx_strand_id
1 'polypeptide(L)'
;MESYTKKSLLLDVLNEVCGQLNIKVSSLIFLNYEFTNEQIRDLYQYLTLKDSLTLTVEAFELSQELISIKPDLGEDQAEDMASQLIDALRKEGRFENVWV
;
A
#
# COMPACT_ATOMS: atom_id res chain seq x y z
N MET A 1 -5.57 -22.06 -28.01
CA MET A 1 -4.26 -22.46 -27.43
C MET A 1 -3.61 -21.17 -27.00
N GLU A 2 -3.78 -20.79 -25.73
CA GLU A 2 -3.18 -19.55 -25.21
C GLU A 2 -1.67 -19.73 -25.19
N SER A 3 -0.97 -18.98 -26.05
CA SER A 3 0.48 -18.90 -26.02
C SER A 3 0.85 -18.13 -24.76
N TYR A 4 1.13 -18.83 -23.66
CA TYR A 4 1.68 -18.22 -22.46
C TYR A 4 2.97 -17.49 -22.82
N THR A 5 2.89 -16.16 -22.86
CA THR A 5 4.10 -15.35 -23.01
C THR A 5 4.94 -15.55 -21.76
N LYS A 6 6.28 -15.55 -21.90
CA LYS A 6 7.22 -15.63 -20.77
C LYS A 6 6.84 -14.67 -19.62
N LYS A 7 6.28 -13.50 -19.96
CA LYS A 7 5.78 -12.51 -19.01
C LYS A 7 4.61 -13.01 -18.16
N SER A 8 3.65 -13.72 -18.76
CA SER A 8 2.50 -14.30 -18.03
C SER A 8 2.97 -15.34 -17.01
N LEU A 9 3.84 -16.26 -17.43
CA LEU A 9 4.37 -17.30 -16.54
C LEU A 9 5.17 -16.72 -15.37
N LEU A 10 5.95 -15.67 -15.62
CA LEU A 10 6.67 -14.96 -14.56
C LEU A 10 5.71 -14.32 -13.56
N LEU A 11 4.64 -13.69 -14.01
CA LEU A 11 3.61 -13.11 -13.14
C LEU A 11 2.89 -14.19 -12.32
N ASP A 12 2.56 -15.33 -12.92
CA ASP A 12 1.91 -16.43 -12.23
C ASP A 12 2.79 -16.99 -11.11
N VAL A 13 4.08 -17.20 -11.38
CA VAL A 13 5.05 -17.65 -10.37
C VAL A 13 5.23 -16.60 -9.26
N LEU A 14 5.31 -15.31 -9.61
CA LEU A 14 5.42 -14.23 -8.63
C LEU A 14 4.19 -14.16 -7.73
N ASN A 15 2.99 -14.28 -8.30
CA ASN A 15 1.74 -14.30 -7.55
C ASN A 15 1.67 -15.49 -6.60
N GLU A 16 2.08 -16.68 -7.05
CA GLU A 16 2.12 -17.89 -6.22
C GLU A 16 3.11 -17.74 -5.06
N VAL A 17 4.31 -17.22 -5.32
CA VAL A 17 5.31 -16.95 -4.27
C VAL A 17 4.80 -15.92 -3.27
N CYS A 18 4.19 -14.83 -3.74
CA CYS A 18 3.60 -13.83 -2.84
C CYS A 18 2.46 -14.43 -2.01
N GLY A 19 1.63 -15.29 -2.60
CA GLY A 19 0.56 -16.01 -1.93
C GLY A 19 1.10 -16.93 -0.81
N GLN A 20 2.10 -17.76 -1.11
CA GLN A 20 2.69 -18.70 -0.15
C GLN A 20 3.42 -17.99 1.00
N LEU A 21 4.08 -16.87 0.72
CA LEU A 21 4.78 -16.06 1.72
C LEU A 21 3.88 -15.04 2.43
N ASN A 22 2.59 -15.00 2.07
CA ASN A 22 1.62 -14.01 2.55
C ASN A 22 2.10 -12.56 2.37
N ILE A 23 2.87 -12.30 1.32
CA ILE A 23 3.33 -10.97 0.94
C ILE A 23 2.15 -10.22 0.33
N LYS A 24 1.81 -9.10 0.94
CA LYS A 24 0.72 -8.23 0.52
C LYS A 24 1.21 -7.22 -0.52
N VAL A 25 0.31 -6.70 -1.34
CA VAL A 25 0.67 -5.71 -2.38
C VAL A 25 1.21 -4.43 -1.73
N SER A 26 0.59 -4.02 -0.61
CA SER A 26 1.06 -2.95 0.25
C SER A 26 2.51 -3.15 0.72
N SER A 27 2.92 -4.39 1.02
CA SER A 27 4.30 -4.73 1.40
C SER A 27 5.32 -4.43 0.29
N LEU A 28 4.96 -4.66 -0.97
CA LEU A 28 5.82 -4.34 -2.11
C LEU A 28 5.98 -2.83 -2.30
N ILE A 29 4.91 -2.06 -2.04
CA ILE A 29 4.95 -0.60 -2.08
C ILE A 29 5.89 -0.08 -1.00
N PHE A 30 5.74 -0.53 0.26
CA PHE A 30 6.64 -0.12 1.34
C PHE A 30 8.11 -0.42 1.04
N LEU A 31 8.39 -1.54 0.39
CA LEU A 31 9.75 -1.89 -0.03
C LEU A 31 10.30 -0.92 -1.08
N ASN A 32 9.47 -0.51 -2.05
CA ASN A 32 9.86 0.43 -3.11
C ASN A 32 10.21 1.84 -2.59
N TYR A 33 9.63 2.22 -1.45
CA TYR A 33 9.88 3.49 -0.78
C TYR A 33 10.73 3.34 0.50
N GLU A 34 11.38 2.19 0.70
CA GLU A 34 12.31 1.94 1.81
C GLU A 34 11.72 2.25 3.22
N PHE A 35 10.45 1.90 3.43
CA PHE A 35 9.81 2.07 4.73
C PHE A 35 10.36 1.09 5.77
N THR A 36 10.60 1.59 6.98
CA THR A 36 10.93 0.76 8.13
C THR A 36 9.68 0.16 8.78
N ASN A 37 9.86 -0.89 9.58
CA ASN A 37 8.75 -1.50 10.33
C ASN A 37 8.04 -0.53 11.27
N GLU A 38 8.78 0.42 11.86
CA GLU A 38 8.22 1.45 12.73
C GLU A 38 7.30 2.39 11.95
N GLN A 39 7.77 2.89 10.81
CA GLN A 39 6.96 3.76 9.94
C GLN A 39 5.70 3.07 9.41
N ILE A 40 5.78 1.79 9.05
CA ILE A 40 4.61 1.00 8.63
C ILE A 40 3.61 0.86 9.78
N ARG A 41 4.10 0.61 10.99
CA ARG A 41 3.27 0.49 12.18
C ARG A 41 2.55 1.80 12.48
N ASP A 42 3.26 2.93 12.42
CA ASP A 42 2.70 4.25 12.71
C ASP A 42 1.61 4.61 11.68
N LEU A 43 1.85 4.32 10.40
CA LEU A 43 0.84 4.47 9.34
C LEU A 43 -0.40 3.62 9.61
N TYR A 44 -0.22 2.34 9.97
CA TYR A 44 -1.37 1.49 10.27
C TYR A 44 -2.09 1.89 11.55
N GLN A 45 -1.40 2.47 12.54
CA GLN A 45 -2.04 3.03 13.71
C GLN A 45 -2.93 4.22 13.33
N TYR A 46 -2.43 5.12 12.48
CA TYR A 46 -3.21 6.23 11.91
C TYR A 46 -4.47 5.71 11.17
N LEU A 47 -4.29 4.77 10.23
CA LEU A 47 -5.42 4.24 9.44
C LEU A 47 -6.43 3.46 10.30
N THR A 48 -5.96 2.70 11.29
CA THR A 48 -6.84 1.99 12.23
C THR A 48 -7.67 2.97 13.06
N LEU A 49 -7.08 4.08 13.50
CA LEU A 49 -7.80 5.12 14.21
C LEU A 49 -8.89 5.73 13.32
N LYS A 50 -8.56 6.06 12.07
CA LYS A 50 -9.53 6.60 11.09
C LYS A 50 -10.68 5.63 10.84
N ASP A 51 -10.39 4.35 10.64
CA ASP A 51 -11.41 3.30 10.45
C ASP A 51 -12.32 3.17 11.67
N SER A 52 -11.73 3.15 12.88
CA SER A 52 -12.50 3.06 14.13
C SER A 52 -13.44 4.24 14.38
N LEU A 53 -13.08 5.41 13.86
CA LEU A 53 -13.87 6.63 13.95
C LEU A 53 -14.79 6.83 12.74
N THR A 54 -14.78 5.90 11.78
CA THR A 54 -15.53 5.99 10.52
C THR A 54 -15.21 7.31 9.79
N LEU A 55 -13.95 7.73 9.85
CA LEU A 55 -13.45 8.92 9.19
C LEU A 55 -12.85 8.56 7.85
N THR A 56 -13.26 9.29 6.83
CA THR A 56 -12.69 9.17 5.51
C THR A 56 -11.36 9.92 5.41
N VAL A 57 -10.45 9.39 4.59
CA VAL A 57 -9.12 9.92 4.28
C VAL A 57 -9.03 10.02 2.77
N GLU A 58 -8.71 11.22 2.30
CA GLU A 58 -8.42 11.47 0.88
C GLU A 58 -6.94 11.17 0.58
N ALA A 59 -6.62 10.93 -0.69
CA ALA A 59 -5.24 10.67 -1.11
C ALA A 59 -4.27 11.80 -0.70
N PHE A 60 -4.73 13.05 -0.75
CA PHE A 60 -3.95 14.20 -0.28
C PHE A 60 -3.70 14.17 1.23
N GLU A 61 -4.69 13.79 2.05
CA GLU A 61 -4.48 13.67 3.50
C GLU A 61 -3.48 12.55 3.82
N LEU A 62 -3.60 11.42 3.12
CA LEU A 62 -2.67 10.31 3.26
C LEU A 62 -1.25 10.70 2.82
N SER A 63 -1.08 11.49 1.76
CA SER A 63 0.26 11.93 1.34
C SER A 63 0.93 12.81 2.39
N GLN A 64 0.18 13.71 3.04
CA GLN A 64 0.70 14.51 4.15
C GLN A 64 1.10 13.65 5.35
N GLU A 65 0.29 12.64 5.70
CA GLU A 65 0.64 11.70 6.77
C GLU A 65 1.88 10.87 6.43
N LEU A 66 2.04 10.45 5.17
CA LEU A 66 3.23 9.72 4.71
C LEU A 66 4.50 10.57 4.83
N ILE A 67 4.45 11.87 4.50
CA ILE A 67 5.57 12.80 4.69
C ILE A 67 5.89 12.97 6.18
N SER A 68 4.87 13.05 7.04
CA SER A 68 5.05 13.13 8.51
C SER A 68 5.80 11.91 9.06
N ILE A 69 5.44 10.71 8.59
CA ILE A 69 6.03 9.43 9.01
C ILE A 69 7.41 9.20 8.38
N LYS A 70 7.59 9.61 7.12
CA LYS A 70 8.83 9.46 6.35
C LYS A 70 9.22 10.82 5.73
N PRO A 71 9.92 11.69 6.48
CA PRO A 71 10.23 13.06 6.02
C PRO A 71 11.18 13.15 4.83
N ASP A 72 11.89 12.07 4.50
CA ASP A 72 12.73 11.98 3.31
C ASP A 72 11.94 11.60 2.04
N LEU A 73 10.63 11.34 2.16
CA LEU A 73 9.72 11.16 1.04
C LEU A 73 9.38 12.53 0.44
N GLY A 74 9.73 12.74 -0.84
CA GLY A 74 9.36 13.97 -1.55
C GLY A 74 7.84 14.08 -1.74
N GLU A 75 7.33 15.30 -1.93
CA GLU A 75 5.88 15.55 -2.10
C GLU A 75 5.27 14.73 -3.25
N ASP A 76 5.88 14.78 -4.45
CA ASP A 76 5.44 14.00 -5.61
C ASP A 76 5.42 12.49 -5.31
N GLN A 77 6.45 11.99 -4.61
CA GLN A 77 6.55 10.58 -4.24
C GLN A 77 5.47 10.17 -3.23
N ALA A 78 5.13 11.06 -2.30
CA ALA A 78 4.10 10.84 -1.31
C ALA A 78 2.70 10.77 -1.93
N GLU A 79 2.41 11.62 -2.91
CA GLU A 79 1.14 11.58 -3.66
C GLU A 79 0.99 10.30 -4.48
N ASP A 80 2.05 9.92 -5.21
CA ASP A 80 2.09 8.67 -5.98
C ASP A 80 1.94 7.45 -5.07
N MET A 81 2.64 7.46 -3.93
CA MET A 81 2.57 6.37 -2.95
C MET A 81 1.20 6.28 -2.29
N ALA A 82 0.59 7.40 -1.92
CA ALA A 82 -0.74 7.44 -1.32
C ALA A 82 -1.78 6.79 -2.25
N SER A 83 -1.75 7.16 -3.53
CA SER A 83 -2.65 6.58 -4.54
C SER A 83 -2.45 5.07 -4.69
N GLN A 84 -1.19 4.61 -4.79
CA GLN A 84 -0.87 3.18 -4.88
C GLN A 84 -1.28 2.40 -3.62
N LEU A 85 -1.08 2.98 -2.43
CA LEU A 85 -1.42 2.35 -1.16
C LEU A 85 -2.93 2.21 -0.99
N ILE A 86 -3.71 3.23 -1.32
CA ILE A 86 -5.18 3.16 -1.27
C ILE A 86 -5.67 2.01 -2.13
N ASP A 87 -5.19 1.91 -3.37
CA ASP A 87 -5.57 0.82 -4.28
C ASP A 87 -5.15 -0.55 -3.75
N ALA A 88 -3.94 -0.66 -3.20
CA ALA A 88 -3.44 -1.91 -2.63
C ALA A 88 -4.24 -2.35 -1.40
N LEU A 89 -4.49 -1.44 -0.46
CA LEU A 89 -5.22 -1.72 0.78
C LEU A 89 -6.70 -2.03 0.51
N ARG A 90 -7.33 -1.36 -0.47
CA ARG A 90 -8.67 -1.72 -0.97
C ARG A 90 -8.70 -3.14 -1.53
N LYS A 91 -7.73 -3.51 -2.38
CA LYS A 91 -7.63 -4.88 -2.93
C LYS A 91 -7.38 -5.93 -1.86
N GLU A 92 -6.75 -5.55 -0.76
CA GLU A 92 -6.51 -6.41 0.41
C GLU A 92 -7.72 -6.50 1.36
N GLY A 93 -8.82 -5.77 1.10
CA GLY A 93 -9.99 -5.72 1.98
C GLY A 93 -9.70 -5.04 3.33
N ARG A 94 -8.82 -4.03 3.33
CA ARG A 94 -8.37 -3.34 4.55
C ARG A 94 -8.87 -1.90 4.59
N PHE A 95 -9.30 -1.48 5.78
CA PHE A 95 -9.74 -0.11 6.07
C PHE A 95 -10.89 0.34 5.16
N GLU A 96 -11.86 -0.53 4.89
CA GLU A 96 -12.89 -0.33 3.86
C GLU A 96 -13.72 0.95 4.05
N ASN A 97 -13.86 1.44 5.29
CA ASN A 97 -14.62 2.65 5.61
C ASN A 97 -13.78 3.94 5.57
N VAL A 98 -12.47 3.81 5.35
CA VAL A 98 -11.53 4.94 5.41
C VAL A 98 -11.43 5.66 4.08
N TRP A 99 -11.74 5.01 2.95
CA TRP A 99 -11.40 5.57 1.65
C TRP A 99 -12.58 6.30 1.00
N VAL A 100 -12.35 7.52 0.49
CA VAL A 100 -13.31 8.26 -0.36
C VAL A 100 -13.32 7.72 -1.80
#